data_AF-M2ZRD7-F1
#
_entry.id   AF-M2ZRD7-F1
#
_cell.length_a   1.000
_cell.length_b   1.000
_cell.length_c   1.000
_cell.angle_alpha   90.00
_cell.angle_beta   90.00
_cell.angle_gamma   90.00
#
_symmetry.space_group_name_H-M   'P 1'
#
loop_
_entity.id
_entity.type
_entity.pdbx_description
1 polymer ?
#
loop_
_entity_poly.entity_id
_entity_poly.type
_entity_poly.pdbx_seq_one_letter_code
_entity_poly.pdbx_strand_id
1 'polypeptide(L)'
;MPKAEVGSTKHIANKMKAKGLQRLRWYCQICGKQCRDENGFKQHTQSEGHVRAMLQVGEDPRKYINDFSNQFRKDFLQLLRTAHGEKKVHMNNFYQEYIKDKDHVHMNATKWPSLTEFAKYLGREGICRVEEEERGLYIQWIDDSAEAIRRREDIKRKDQLAKAEPAKEEEEEPQDQKQPAKMSLSLTANKKISNPLAKKNPLAKKAPVARAEPEKKMSNAERIMKEELERKRVADERSHGGKRQRFH
;
A
#
# COMPACT_ATOMS: atom_id res chain seq x y z
N MET A 1 -10.79 -8.04 35.12
CA MET A 1 -10.87 -9.51 35.09
C MET A 1 -9.62 -10.07 34.44
N PRO A 2 -8.97 -11.09 35.02
CA PRO A 2 -7.79 -11.73 34.42
C PRO A 2 -8.14 -12.37 33.07
N LYS A 3 -7.19 -12.32 32.12
CA LYS A 3 -7.29 -12.99 30.81
C LYS A 3 -7.38 -14.50 31.06
N ALA A 4 -8.31 -15.17 30.38
CA ALA A 4 -8.42 -16.63 30.46
C ALA A 4 -7.19 -17.28 29.84
N GLU A 5 -6.61 -18.27 30.53
CA GLU A 5 -5.45 -19.02 30.08
C GLU A 5 -5.69 -19.66 28.70
N VAL A 6 -4.67 -19.61 27.83
CA VAL A 6 -4.77 -20.10 26.46
C VAL A 6 -5.08 -21.59 26.48
N GLY A 7 -6.16 -22.00 25.81
CA GLY A 7 -6.63 -23.39 25.78
C GLY A 7 -7.65 -23.77 26.86
N SER A 8 -7.89 -22.93 27.88
CA SER A 8 -8.95 -23.16 28.88
C SER A 8 -10.35 -23.18 28.25
N THR A 9 -11.29 -23.91 28.85
CA THR A 9 -12.72 -23.92 28.44
C THR A 9 -13.30 -22.51 28.37
N LYS A 10 -12.92 -21.63 29.31
CA LYS A 10 -13.31 -20.21 29.31
C LYS A 10 -12.67 -19.43 28.15
N HIS A 11 -11.43 -19.73 27.79
CA HIS A 11 -10.75 -19.13 26.65
C HIS A 11 -11.41 -19.54 25.33
N ILE A 12 -11.73 -20.82 25.16
CA ILE A 12 -12.44 -21.35 23.99
C ILE A 12 -13.84 -20.74 23.90
N ALA A 13 -14.59 -20.70 25.00
CA ALA A 13 -15.93 -20.10 25.04
C ALA A 13 -15.90 -18.60 24.70
N ASN A 14 -14.91 -17.86 25.21
CA ASN A 14 -14.71 -16.45 24.85
C ASN A 14 -14.37 -16.29 23.37
N LYS A 15 -13.51 -17.16 22.81
CA LYS A 15 -13.15 -17.16 21.38
C LYS A 15 -14.37 -17.47 20.51
N MET A 16 -15.22 -18.42 20.90
CA MET A 16 -16.47 -18.74 20.20
C MET A 16 -17.46 -17.57 20.22
N LYS A 17 -17.65 -16.91 21.37
CA LYS A 17 -18.51 -15.70 21.47
C LYS A 17 -17.97 -14.54 20.65
N ALA A 18 -16.64 -14.39 20.57
CA ALA A 18 -15.98 -13.37 19.76
C ALA A 18 -16.14 -13.63 18.25
N LYS A 19 -16.16 -14.88 17.79
CA LYS A 19 -16.38 -15.22 16.36
C LYS A 19 -17.70 -14.66 15.82
N GLY A 20 -18.79 -14.74 16.61
CA GLY A 20 -20.11 -14.21 16.23
C GLY A 20 -20.20 -12.68 16.13
N LEU A 21 -19.15 -11.94 16.51
CA LEU A 21 -19.15 -10.48 16.55
C LEU A 21 -18.50 -9.90 15.29
N GLN A 22 -19.20 -9.93 14.16
CA GLN A 22 -18.62 -9.83 12.82
C GLN A 22 -18.02 -8.47 12.43
N ARG A 23 -18.29 -7.37 13.17
CA ARG A 23 -17.79 -6.02 12.81
C ARG A 23 -16.72 -5.52 13.78
N LEU A 24 -15.54 -5.23 13.22
CA LEU A 24 -14.37 -4.65 13.92
C LEU A 24 -14.54 -3.18 14.34
N ARG A 25 -15.72 -2.57 14.12
CA ARG A 25 -15.99 -1.16 14.44
C ARG A 25 -15.66 -0.79 15.89
N TRP A 26 -15.81 -1.74 16.81
CA TRP A 26 -15.62 -1.56 18.25
C TRP A 26 -14.39 -2.30 18.79
N TYR A 27 -13.29 -2.33 18.03
CA TYR A 27 -12.03 -2.96 18.42
C TYR A 27 -11.01 -1.95 18.94
N CYS A 28 -10.36 -2.25 20.07
CA CYS A 28 -9.25 -1.46 20.58
C CYS A 28 -7.91 -2.14 20.25
N GLN A 29 -7.11 -1.51 19.39
CA GLN A 29 -5.80 -2.02 18.99
C GLN A 29 -4.82 -2.10 20.17
N ILE A 30 -4.79 -1.08 21.02
CA ILE A 30 -3.85 -0.98 22.13
C ILE A 30 -4.12 -2.04 23.19
N CYS A 31 -5.39 -2.37 23.42
CA CYS A 31 -5.78 -3.39 24.39
C CYS A 31 -5.98 -4.79 23.78
N GLY A 32 -5.93 -4.92 22.45
CA GLY A 32 -6.27 -6.14 21.73
C GLY A 32 -7.67 -6.67 22.05
N LYS A 33 -8.65 -5.75 22.22
CA LYS A 33 -9.96 -6.08 22.78
C LYS A 33 -11.09 -5.70 21.82
N GLN A 34 -11.86 -6.70 21.40
CA GLN A 34 -13.14 -6.50 20.72
C GLN A 34 -14.25 -6.20 21.73
N CYS A 35 -14.92 -5.06 21.58
CA CYS A 35 -16.12 -4.70 22.32
C CYS A 35 -17.38 -5.07 21.54
N ARG A 36 -18.48 -5.38 22.26
CA ARG A 36 -19.75 -5.87 21.71
C ARG A 36 -20.46 -4.80 20.89
N ASP A 37 -20.52 -3.58 21.42
CA ASP A 37 -21.26 -2.46 20.90
C ASP A 37 -20.54 -1.14 21.26
N GLU A 38 -21.13 -0.03 20.82
CA GLU A 38 -20.61 1.31 21.06
C GLU A 38 -20.48 1.62 22.56
N ASN A 39 -21.46 1.22 23.37
CA ASN A 39 -21.46 1.50 24.79
C ASN A 39 -20.33 0.74 25.52
N GLY A 40 -20.14 -0.53 25.18
CA GLY A 40 -19.05 -1.35 25.68
C GLY A 40 -17.67 -0.82 25.25
N PHE A 41 -17.57 -0.23 24.05
CA PHE A 41 -16.34 0.44 23.62
C PHE A 41 -16.07 1.73 24.41
N LYS A 42 -17.10 2.57 24.62
CA LYS A 42 -16.99 3.78 25.45
C LYS A 42 -16.57 3.47 26.89
N GLN A 43 -17.20 2.47 27.51
CA GLN A 43 -16.82 2.00 28.85
C GLN A 43 -15.39 1.44 28.87
N HIS A 44 -14.98 0.75 27.80
CA HIS A 44 -13.63 0.24 27.68
C HIS A 44 -12.59 1.38 27.62
N THR A 45 -12.80 2.40 26.79
CA THR A 45 -11.84 3.51 26.66
C THR A 45 -11.74 4.35 27.94
N GLN A 46 -12.80 4.38 28.75
CA GLN A 46 -12.80 5.03 30.06
C GLN A 46 -12.24 4.17 31.19
N SER A 47 -12.07 2.85 30.98
CA SER A 47 -11.59 1.95 32.02
C SER A 47 -10.12 2.18 32.38
N GLU A 48 -9.76 2.04 33.66
CA GLU A 48 -8.39 2.21 34.15
C GLU A 48 -7.37 1.36 33.39
N GLY A 49 -7.76 0.14 32.99
CA GLY A 49 -6.88 -0.75 32.23
C GLY A 49 -6.51 -0.18 30.85
N HIS A 50 -7.47 0.48 30.17
CA HIS A 50 -7.20 1.16 28.91
C HIS A 50 -6.35 2.41 29.12
N VAL A 51 -6.69 3.23 30.12
CA VAL A 51 -5.96 4.46 30.44
C VAL A 51 -4.50 4.15 30.79
N ARG A 52 -4.24 3.10 31.58
CA ARG A 52 -2.88 2.65 31.91
C ARG A 52 -2.11 2.21 30.66
N ALA A 53 -2.75 1.45 29.76
CA ALA A 53 -2.12 1.06 28.50
C ALA A 53 -1.82 2.26 27.60
N MET A 54 -2.71 3.27 27.58
CA MET A 54 -2.49 4.52 26.86
C MET A 54 -1.33 5.34 27.41
N LEU A 55 -1.14 5.38 28.74
CA LEU A 55 0.01 6.04 29.35
C LEU A 55 1.32 5.41 28.91
N GLN A 56 1.39 4.08 28.86
CA GLN A 56 2.56 3.36 28.36
C GLN A 56 2.84 3.64 26.87
N VAL A 57 1.79 3.75 26.05
CA VAL A 57 1.94 4.18 24.65
C VAL A 57 2.40 5.63 24.55
N GLY A 58 1.96 6.49 25.48
CA GLY A 58 2.32 7.90 25.56
C GLY A 58 3.78 8.16 25.93
N GLU A 59 4.46 7.22 26.58
CA GLU A 59 5.91 7.30 26.86
C GLU A 59 6.71 7.31 25.55
N ASP A 60 6.40 6.40 24.61
CA ASP A 60 7.09 6.26 23.33
C ASP A 60 6.14 5.98 22.15
N PRO A 61 5.32 6.97 21.73
CA PRO A 61 4.29 6.76 20.71
C PRO A 61 4.88 6.34 19.36
N ARG A 62 6.07 6.84 19.02
CA ARG A 62 6.77 6.48 17.78
C ARG A 62 7.12 4.99 17.73
N LYS A 63 7.53 4.41 18.86
CA LYS A 63 7.86 2.99 18.94
C LYS A 63 6.63 2.14 18.64
N TYR A 64 5.52 2.41 19.31
CA TYR A 64 4.26 1.66 19.10
C TYR A 64 3.72 1.80 17.67
N ILE A 65 3.75 3.00 17.10
CA ILE A 65 3.34 3.22 15.70
C ILE A 65 4.24 2.42 14.74
N ASN A 66 5.56 2.40 14.98
CA ASN A 66 6.48 1.62 14.17
C ASN A 66 6.26 0.11 14.32
N ASP A 67 6.04 -0.38 15.54
CA ASP A 67 5.77 -1.79 15.82
C ASP A 67 4.48 -2.24 15.11
N PHE A 68 3.39 -1.47 15.23
CA PHE A 68 2.15 -1.73 14.50
C PHE A 68 2.32 -1.66 12.99
N SER A 69 3.10 -0.69 12.48
CA SER A 69 3.36 -0.55 11.05
C SER A 69 4.16 -1.74 10.51
N ASN A 70 5.13 -2.24 11.26
CA ASN A 70 5.95 -3.39 10.89
C ASN A 70 5.11 -4.67 10.90
N GLN A 71 4.29 -4.86 11.93
CA GLN A 71 3.35 -5.98 12.00
C GLN A 71 2.35 -5.95 10.85
N PHE A 72 1.70 -4.80 10.63
CA PHE A 72 0.78 -4.60 9.50
C PHE A 72 1.43 -4.95 8.16
N ARG A 73 2.61 -4.40 7.88
CA ARG A 73 3.33 -4.67 6.62
C ARG A 73 3.64 -6.16 6.46
N LYS A 74 4.11 -6.81 7.53
CA LYS A 74 4.48 -8.23 7.50
C LYS A 74 3.27 -9.10 7.21
N ASP A 75 2.19 -8.93 7.98
CA ASP A 75 0.99 -9.76 7.88
C ASP A 75 0.26 -9.50 6.54
N PHE A 76 0.21 -8.24 6.10
CA PHE A 76 -0.35 -7.86 4.81
C PHE A 76 0.39 -8.51 3.64
N LEU A 77 1.73 -8.45 3.63
CA LEU A 77 2.54 -9.08 2.59
C LEU A 77 2.50 -10.60 2.66
N GLN A 78 2.43 -11.17 3.86
CA GLN A 78 2.27 -12.61 4.03
C GLN A 78 0.97 -13.09 3.39
N LEU A 79 -0.16 -12.42 3.66
CA LEU A 79 -1.44 -12.76 3.04
C LEU A 79 -1.40 -12.55 1.52
N LEU A 80 -0.79 -11.46 1.05
CA LEU A 80 -0.69 -11.17 -0.39
C LEU A 80 0.07 -12.28 -1.13
N ARG A 81 1.18 -12.73 -0.54
CA ARG A 81 2.01 -13.83 -1.05
C ARG A 81 1.24 -15.15 -1.08
N THR A 82 0.53 -15.50 0.00
CA THR A 82 -0.14 -16.80 0.10
C THR A 82 -1.45 -16.88 -0.67
N ALA A 83 -2.22 -15.78 -0.74
CA ALA A 83 -3.56 -15.79 -1.34
C ALA A 83 -3.56 -15.45 -2.83
N HIS A 84 -2.71 -14.50 -3.25
CA HIS A 84 -2.75 -13.95 -4.62
C HIS A 84 -1.46 -14.18 -5.42
N GLY A 85 -0.30 -14.22 -4.75
CA GLY A 85 1.00 -14.38 -5.39
C GLY A 85 1.31 -13.20 -6.32
N GLU A 86 1.75 -13.48 -7.55
CA GLU A 86 2.09 -12.47 -8.56
C GLU A 86 0.87 -11.94 -9.35
N LYS A 87 -0.37 -12.24 -8.93
CA LYS A 87 -1.57 -11.71 -9.60
C LYS A 87 -1.79 -10.24 -9.25
N LYS A 88 -2.31 -9.48 -10.21
CA LYS A 88 -2.75 -8.10 -10.00
C LYS A 88 -4.11 -8.10 -9.27
N VAL A 89 -4.20 -7.39 -8.15
CA VAL A 89 -5.39 -7.37 -7.27
C VAL A 89 -5.79 -5.95 -6.91
N HIS A 90 -7.09 -5.68 -6.83
CA HIS A 90 -7.61 -4.39 -6.40
C HIS A 90 -7.33 -4.16 -4.90
N MET A 91 -6.64 -3.07 -4.58
CA MET A 91 -6.11 -2.78 -3.25
C MET A 91 -7.19 -2.73 -2.16
N ASN A 92 -8.33 -2.08 -2.44
CA ASN A 92 -9.40 -1.95 -1.43
C ASN A 92 -10.08 -3.30 -1.15
N ASN A 93 -10.24 -4.14 -2.18
CA ASN A 93 -10.85 -5.46 -2.02
C ASN A 93 -9.92 -6.38 -1.23
N PHE A 94 -8.62 -6.31 -1.52
CA PHE A 94 -7.61 -7.04 -0.78
C PHE A 94 -7.52 -6.58 0.68
N TYR A 95 -7.58 -5.27 0.94
CA TYR A 95 -7.58 -4.76 2.31
C TYR A 95 -8.81 -5.25 3.10
N GLN A 96 -9.98 -5.31 2.47
CA GLN A 96 -11.19 -5.87 3.09
C GLN A 96 -11.03 -7.36 3.40
N GLU A 97 -10.33 -8.12 2.55
CA GLU A 97 -9.97 -9.51 2.82
C GLU A 97 -9.01 -9.63 4.01
N TYR A 98 -8.00 -8.77 4.06
CA TYR A 98 -7.03 -8.72 5.14
C TYR A 98 -7.68 -8.46 6.51
N ILE A 99 -8.58 -7.48 6.62
CA ILE A 99 -9.26 -7.17 7.90
C ILE A 99 -10.40 -8.15 8.26
N LYS A 100 -10.58 -9.25 7.51
CA LYS A 100 -11.48 -10.34 7.94
C LYS A 100 -10.96 -11.01 9.20
N ASP A 101 -9.64 -11.11 9.34
CA ASP A 101 -9.03 -11.52 10.60
C ASP A 101 -9.03 -10.35 11.57
N LYS A 102 -9.44 -10.62 12.81
CA LYS A 102 -9.56 -9.62 13.87
C LYS A 102 -8.25 -9.38 14.60
N ASP A 103 -7.34 -10.34 14.54
CA ASP A 103 -6.05 -10.25 15.19
C ASP A 103 -5.05 -9.44 14.33
N HIS A 104 -5.41 -9.16 13.07
CA HIS A 104 -4.65 -8.27 12.19
C HIS A 104 -4.70 -6.81 12.63
N VAL A 105 -3.56 -6.14 12.54
CA VAL A 105 -3.45 -4.70 12.80
C VAL A 105 -4.24 -3.94 11.74
N HIS A 106 -5.08 -3.00 12.14
CA HIS A 106 -5.83 -2.15 11.21
C HIS A 106 -4.98 -0.97 10.71
N MET A 107 -5.22 -0.51 9.47
CA MET A 107 -4.48 0.60 8.84
C MET A 107 -4.35 1.84 9.73
N ASN A 108 -5.45 2.23 10.39
CA ASN A 108 -5.51 3.39 11.29
C ASN A 108 -4.46 3.38 12.44
N ALA A 109 -3.92 2.22 12.79
CA ALA A 109 -2.89 2.09 13.83
C ALA A 109 -1.46 2.22 13.30
N THR A 110 -1.30 2.38 11.99
CA THR A 110 0.00 2.46 11.32
C THR A 110 0.42 3.91 11.04
N LYS A 111 1.67 4.09 10.61
CA LYS A 111 2.20 5.39 10.17
C LYS A 111 1.58 5.88 8.85
N TRP A 112 0.87 5.03 8.12
CA TRP A 112 0.28 5.40 6.83
C TRP A 112 -1.17 5.87 7.03
N PRO A 113 -1.50 7.13 6.69
CA PRO A 113 -2.85 7.68 6.90
C PRO A 113 -3.88 7.13 5.93
N SER A 114 -3.47 6.48 4.83
CA SER A 114 -4.38 5.91 3.83
C SER A 114 -3.78 4.69 3.14
N LEU A 115 -4.65 3.82 2.60
CA LEU A 115 -4.27 2.70 1.73
C LEU A 115 -3.44 3.15 0.53
N THR A 116 -3.78 4.31 -0.04
CA THR A 116 -3.06 4.89 -1.16
C THR A 116 -1.62 5.22 -0.80
N GLU A 117 -1.39 5.80 0.38
CA GLU A 117 -0.03 6.11 0.82
C GLU A 117 0.78 4.86 1.13
N PHE A 118 0.13 3.85 1.72
CA PHE A 118 0.75 2.54 1.91
C PHE A 118 1.09 1.87 0.57
N ALA A 119 0.20 1.92 -0.42
CA ALA A 119 0.47 1.43 -1.77
C ALA A 119 1.70 2.12 -2.38
N LYS A 120 1.75 3.46 -2.34
CA LYS A 120 2.90 4.24 -2.81
C LYS A 120 4.19 3.88 -2.06
N TYR A 121 4.11 3.60 -0.76
CA TYR A 121 5.25 3.10 -0.01
C TYR A 121 5.74 1.73 -0.54
N LEU A 122 4.84 0.76 -0.74
CA LEU A 122 5.20 -0.54 -1.30
C LEU A 122 5.83 -0.44 -2.70
N GLY A 123 5.34 0.49 -3.52
CA GLY A 123 5.91 0.78 -4.84
C GLY A 123 7.31 1.39 -4.77
N ARG A 124 7.56 2.31 -3.83
CA ARG A 124 8.89 2.93 -3.62
C ARG A 124 9.92 1.94 -3.11
N GLU A 125 9.52 1.02 -2.24
CA GLU A 125 10.40 -0.03 -1.71
C GLU A 125 10.65 -1.14 -2.73
N GLY A 126 9.94 -1.14 -3.86
CA GLY A 126 10.07 -2.18 -4.90
C GLY A 126 9.45 -3.53 -4.52
N ILE A 127 8.66 -3.60 -3.45
CA ILE A 127 8.05 -4.86 -2.97
C ILE A 127 6.84 -5.25 -3.83
N CYS A 128 6.08 -4.25 -4.27
CA CYS A 128 4.90 -4.45 -5.11
C CYS A 128 4.92 -3.48 -6.29
N ARG A 129 4.48 -3.94 -7.45
CA ARG A 129 4.12 -3.07 -8.57
C ARG A 129 2.74 -2.48 -8.28
N VAL A 130 2.64 -1.16 -8.36
CA VAL A 130 1.42 -0.40 -8.06
C VAL A 130 0.97 0.29 -9.35
N GLU A 131 -0.26 0.03 -9.75
CA GLU A 131 -0.87 0.63 -10.94
C GLU A 131 -2.15 1.36 -10.52
N GLU A 132 -2.31 2.59 -11.02
CA GLU A 132 -3.53 3.37 -10.85
C GLU A 132 -4.38 3.20 -12.10
N GLU A 133 -5.58 2.65 -11.93
CA GLU A 133 -6.54 2.40 -13.00
C GLU A 133 -7.84 3.16 -12.67
N GLU A 134 -8.75 3.28 -13.65
CA GLU A 134 -9.99 4.06 -13.49
C GLU A 134 -10.86 3.59 -12.31
N ARG A 135 -10.82 2.29 -11.99
CA ARG A 135 -11.58 1.68 -10.88
C ARG A 135 -10.87 1.74 -9.52
N GLY A 136 -9.63 2.24 -9.46
CA GLY A 136 -8.87 2.37 -8.23
C GLY A 136 -7.43 1.86 -8.34
N LEU A 137 -6.80 1.66 -7.17
CA LEU A 137 -5.40 1.21 -7.08
C LEU A 137 -5.33 -0.31 -7.14
N TYR A 138 -4.44 -0.81 -7.98
CA TYR A 138 -4.11 -2.22 -8.06
C TYR A 138 -2.68 -2.46 -7.60
N ILE A 139 -2.49 -3.59 -6.93
CA ILE A 139 -1.18 -4.05 -6.49
C ILE A 139 -0.88 -5.43 -7.05
N GLN A 140 0.39 -5.65 -7.35
CA GLN A 140 0.94 -6.93 -7.76
C GLN A 140 2.21 -7.17 -6.94
N TRP A 141 2.28 -8.29 -6.23
CA TRP A 141 3.48 -8.63 -5.48
C TRP A 141 4.63 -8.99 -6.42
N ILE A 142 5.83 -8.53 -6.09
CA ILE A 142 7.05 -8.88 -6.81
C ILE A 142 7.77 -9.95 -5.97
N ASP A 143 7.92 -11.14 -6.55
CA ASP A 143 8.65 -12.23 -5.90
C ASP A 143 10.17 -12.06 -6.15
N ASP A 144 10.89 -11.63 -5.12
CA ASP A 144 12.35 -11.44 -5.19
C ASP A 144 13.12 -12.72 -4.79
N SER A 145 12.44 -13.85 -4.58
CA SER A 145 13.11 -15.11 -4.25
C SER A 145 13.97 -15.62 -5.40
N ALA A 146 15.11 -16.24 -5.08
CA ALA A 146 16.03 -16.81 -6.08
C ALA A 146 15.34 -17.82 -7.01
N GLU A 147 14.29 -18.50 -6.53
CA GLU A 147 13.49 -19.43 -7.33
C GLU A 147 12.58 -18.69 -8.34
N ALA A 148 11.98 -17.58 -7.94
CA ALA A 148 11.20 -16.73 -8.86
C ALA A 148 12.09 -16.06 -9.90
N ILE A 149 13.30 -15.63 -9.53
CA ILE A 149 14.28 -15.10 -10.47
C ILE A 149 14.64 -16.17 -11.51
N ARG A 150 14.95 -17.41 -11.09
CA ARG A 150 15.22 -18.53 -12.00
C ARG A 150 14.05 -18.83 -12.94
N ARG A 151 12.82 -18.90 -12.43
CA ARG A 151 11.63 -19.13 -13.27
C ARG A 151 11.46 -18.02 -14.31
N ARG A 152 11.67 -16.75 -13.94
CA ARG A 152 11.62 -15.63 -14.88
C ARG A 152 12.74 -15.69 -15.92
N GLU A 153 13.95 -16.04 -15.52
CA GLU A 153 15.09 -16.21 -16.43
C GLU A 153 14.86 -17.36 -17.42
N ASP A 154 14.31 -18.49 -16.96
CA ASP A 154 13.98 -19.64 -17.80
C ASP A 154 12.89 -19.30 -18.81
N ILE A 155 11.83 -18.60 -18.38
CA ILE A 155 10.76 -18.13 -19.28
C ILE A 155 11.34 -17.15 -20.29
N LYS A 156 12.17 -16.20 -19.86
CA LYS A 156 12.80 -15.22 -20.75
C LYS A 156 13.75 -15.88 -21.76
N ARG A 157 14.51 -16.89 -21.33
CA ARG A 157 15.38 -17.67 -22.22
C ARG A 157 14.56 -18.45 -23.25
N LYS A 158 13.46 -19.08 -22.83
CA LYS A 158 12.55 -19.80 -23.73
C LYS A 158 11.88 -18.86 -24.74
N ASP A 159 11.41 -17.69 -24.31
CA ASP A 159 10.82 -16.67 -25.19
C ASP A 159 11.85 -16.13 -26.20
N GLN A 160 13.10 -15.89 -25.77
CA GLN A 160 14.19 -15.50 -26.67
C GLN A 160 14.52 -16.59 -27.69
N LEU A 161 14.50 -17.86 -27.31
CA LEU A 161 14.74 -18.98 -28.21
C LEU A 161 13.59 -19.13 -29.22
N ALA A 162 12.34 -19.10 -28.76
CA ALA A 162 11.14 -19.15 -29.61
C ALA A 162 11.03 -17.96 -30.58
N LYS A 163 11.58 -16.80 -30.23
CA LYS A 163 11.63 -15.62 -31.10
C LYS A 163 12.81 -15.64 -32.08
N ALA A 164 13.84 -16.45 -31.82
CA ALA A 164 15.00 -16.64 -32.69
C ALA A 164 14.80 -17.74 -33.75
N GLU A 165 13.93 -18.72 -33.50
CA GLU A 165 13.52 -19.74 -34.50
C GLU A 165 12.85 -19.14 -35.76
N PRO A 166 11.85 -18.24 -35.69
CA PRO A 166 11.20 -17.69 -36.89
C PRO A 166 12.13 -16.78 -37.71
N ALA A 167 13.16 -16.20 -37.09
CA ALA A 167 14.14 -15.37 -37.79
C ALA A 167 15.15 -16.19 -38.62
N LYS A 168 15.31 -17.49 -38.34
CA LYS A 168 16.16 -18.40 -39.13
C LYS A 168 15.39 -19.05 -40.28
N GLU A 169 14.11 -19.32 -40.09
CA GLU A 169 13.25 -19.88 -41.15
C GLU A 169 12.93 -18.84 -42.25
N GLU A 170 12.84 -17.54 -41.93
CA GLU A 170 12.67 -16.48 -42.93
C GLU A 170 13.95 -16.15 -43.71
N GLU A 171 15.14 -16.50 -43.22
CA GLU A 171 16.42 -16.33 -43.92
C GLU A 171 16.83 -17.55 -44.78
N GLU A 172 16.14 -18.69 -44.65
CA GLU A 172 16.41 -19.95 -45.39
C GLU A 172 15.47 -20.22 -46.58
N GLU A 173 14.78 -19.21 -47.15
CA GLU A 173 14.19 -19.35 -48.49
C GLU A 173 15.31 -19.33 -49.56
N PRO A 174 15.53 -20.42 -50.32
CA PRO A 174 16.69 -20.54 -51.20
C PRO A 174 16.54 -19.65 -52.45
N GLN A 175 17.50 -18.74 -52.62
CA GLN A 175 17.77 -18.04 -53.87
C GLN A 175 18.24 -19.05 -54.93
N ASP A 176 17.36 -19.45 -55.85
CA ASP A 176 17.78 -20.16 -57.06
C ASP A 176 17.02 -19.68 -58.31
N GLN A 177 17.72 -18.94 -59.19
CA GLN A 177 17.96 -19.28 -60.62
C GLN A 177 18.26 -18.05 -61.53
N LYS A 178 19.51 -18.07 -62.04
CA LYS A 178 20.13 -17.62 -63.31
C LYS A 178 19.49 -16.57 -64.27
N GLN A 179 20.39 -15.72 -64.78
CA GLN A 179 20.37 -14.68 -65.86
C GLN A 179 20.07 -15.25 -67.29
N PRO A 180 20.09 -14.51 -68.44
CA PRO A 180 20.33 -13.07 -68.71
C PRO A 180 19.47 -12.38 -69.83
N ALA A 181 19.61 -11.04 -69.92
CA ALA A 181 19.61 -10.20 -71.13
C ALA A 181 18.31 -9.63 -71.79
N LYS A 182 18.36 -8.30 -71.96
CA LYS A 182 17.95 -7.42 -73.08
C LYS A 182 16.64 -6.58 -72.98
N MET A 183 16.78 -5.33 -73.47
CA MET A 183 15.80 -4.42 -74.14
C MET A 183 14.82 -3.68 -73.22
N SER A 184 15.04 -2.40 -72.91
CA SER A 184 14.74 -1.17 -73.68
C SER A 184 13.30 -0.66 -73.58
N LEU A 185 13.16 0.53 -72.98
CA LEU A 185 12.12 1.55 -73.12
C LEU A 185 10.64 1.13 -73.18
N SER A 186 9.89 1.55 -72.16
CA SER A 186 8.64 2.31 -72.39
C SER A 186 8.25 3.18 -71.19
N LEU A 187 7.99 4.44 -71.52
CA LEU A 187 7.46 5.54 -70.71
C LEU A 187 6.01 5.23 -70.30
N THR A 188 5.59 5.40 -69.05
CA THR A 188 4.80 6.53 -68.50
C THR A 188 4.02 5.95 -67.31
N ALA A 189 3.69 6.57 -66.18
CA ALA A 189 3.84 7.89 -65.57
C ALA A 189 3.68 7.65 -64.05
N ASN A 190 4.31 8.43 -63.17
CA ASN A 190 3.65 9.56 -62.51
C ASN A 190 4.47 10.09 -61.32
N LYS A 191 4.39 11.42 -61.16
CA LYS A 191 4.62 12.22 -59.96
C LYS A 191 6.08 12.52 -59.54
N LYS A 192 6.60 13.62 -60.09
CA LYS A 192 7.52 14.52 -59.38
C LYS A 192 6.71 15.61 -58.68
N ILE A 193 7.13 16.03 -57.49
CA ILE A 193 7.29 17.43 -57.08
C ILE A 193 8.28 17.46 -55.89
N SER A 194 9.23 18.37 -55.99
CA SER A 194 10.37 18.78 -55.15
C SER A 194 10.06 19.09 -53.68
N ASN A 195 10.87 18.65 -52.70
CA ASN A 195 12.06 19.31 -52.06
C ASN A 195 11.70 20.45 -51.07
N PRO A 196 12.61 20.98 -50.22
CA PRO A 196 13.40 20.46 -49.08
C PRO A 196 13.09 21.24 -47.76
N LEU A 197 13.24 20.67 -46.54
CA LEU A 197 13.68 21.49 -45.39
C LEU A 197 14.19 20.72 -44.18
N ALA A 198 15.29 21.24 -43.67
CA ALA A 198 16.06 20.84 -42.52
C ALA A 198 15.39 21.14 -41.17
N LYS A 199 15.78 20.34 -40.16
CA LYS A 199 16.09 20.70 -38.76
C LYS A 199 15.05 21.52 -37.97
N LYS A 200 14.56 20.95 -36.85
CA LYS A 200 15.07 21.20 -35.47
C LYS A 200 14.14 20.57 -34.44
N ASN A 201 14.75 19.86 -33.50
CA ASN A 201 14.18 19.38 -32.24
C ASN A 201 14.11 20.56 -31.23
N PRO A 202 12.93 20.94 -30.72
CA PRO A 202 12.82 21.93 -29.67
C PRO A 202 12.22 21.29 -28.41
N LEU A 203 13.05 21.08 -27.38
CA LEU A 203 12.78 21.39 -25.96
C LEU A 203 13.73 20.60 -25.05
N ALA A 204 14.90 21.20 -24.81
CA ALA A 204 15.62 21.04 -23.56
C ALA A 204 15.68 22.41 -22.88
N LYS A 205 15.56 22.41 -21.54
CA LYS A 205 15.76 23.50 -20.56
C LYS A 205 14.51 24.29 -20.15
N LYS A 206 14.01 23.97 -18.95
CA LYS A 206 13.54 24.97 -17.97
C LYS A 206 14.21 24.67 -16.62
N ALA A 207 14.82 25.71 -16.05
CA ALA A 207 15.39 25.76 -14.70
C ALA A 207 14.27 25.70 -13.63
N PRO A 208 14.59 25.42 -12.35
CA PRO A 208 13.59 25.04 -11.36
C PRO A 208 12.80 26.27 -10.89
N VAL A 209 11.48 26.23 -11.09
CA VAL A 209 10.56 27.14 -10.42
C VAL A 209 10.28 26.55 -9.04
N ALA A 210 10.64 27.29 -7.99
CA ALA A 210 10.28 26.96 -6.61
C ALA A 210 8.76 26.85 -6.50
N ARG A 211 8.25 25.61 -6.52
CA ARG A 211 6.86 25.31 -6.15
C ARG A 211 6.84 25.23 -4.63
N ALA A 212 6.05 26.10 -4.01
CA ALA A 212 5.74 26.02 -2.58
C ALA A 212 5.31 24.58 -2.25
N GLU A 213 5.99 23.98 -1.27
CA GLU A 213 5.68 22.68 -0.71
C GLU A 213 4.22 22.72 -0.22
N PRO A 214 3.32 21.83 -0.68
CA PRO A 214 1.99 21.78 -0.08
C PRO A 214 2.19 21.36 1.38
N GLU A 215 1.86 22.25 2.31
CA GLU A 215 1.93 22.00 3.75
C GLU A 215 1.36 20.62 4.05
N LYS A 216 2.16 19.79 4.72
CA LYS A 216 1.78 18.43 5.12
C LYS A 216 0.54 18.52 5.98
N LYS A 217 -0.62 18.23 5.38
CA LYS A 217 -1.89 18.14 6.11
C LYS A 217 -1.74 16.99 7.10
N MET A 218 -1.67 17.34 8.38
CA MET A 218 -1.52 16.44 9.52
C MET A 218 -2.40 15.19 9.34
N SER A 219 -1.82 14.01 9.55
CA SER A 219 -2.55 12.74 9.48
C SER A 219 -3.78 12.79 10.39
N ASN A 220 -4.86 12.07 10.05
CA ASN A 220 -6.08 12.08 10.87
C ASN A 220 -5.78 11.63 12.32
N ALA A 221 -4.81 10.72 12.50
CA ALA A 221 -4.32 10.32 13.82
C ALA A 221 -3.56 11.45 14.54
N GLU A 222 -2.74 12.22 13.83
CA GLU A 222 -2.07 13.40 14.37
C GLU A 222 -3.05 14.52 14.75
N ARG A 223 -4.11 14.70 13.95
CA ARG A 223 -5.15 15.69 14.23
C ARG A 223 -5.96 15.31 15.48
N ILE A 224 -6.34 14.04 15.61
CA ILE A 224 -7.05 13.53 16.79
C ILE A 224 -6.17 13.66 18.04
N MET A 225 -4.89 13.29 17.95
CA MET A 225 -3.96 13.43 19.08
C MET A 225 -3.70 14.90 19.44
N LYS A 226 -3.60 15.80 18.46
CA LYS A 226 -3.41 17.24 18.70
C LYS A 226 -4.64 17.86 19.36
N GLU A 227 -5.84 17.52 18.89
CA GLU A 227 -7.11 17.97 19.50
C GLU A 227 -7.25 17.45 20.95
N GLU A 228 -6.83 16.21 21.21
CA GLU A 228 -6.90 15.62 22.55
C GLU A 228 -5.87 16.22 23.52
N LEU A 229 -4.65 16.52 23.04
CA LEU A 229 -3.64 17.23 23.82
C LEU A 229 -4.05 18.67 24.14
N GLU A 230 -4.68 19.35 23.17
CA GLU A 230 -5.16 20.72 23.32
C GLU A 230 -6.35 20.79 24.28
N ARG A 231 -7.29 19.82 24.21
CA ARG A 231 -8.34 19.66 25.21
C ARG A 231 -7.79 19.42 26.62
N LYS A 232 -6.72 18.64 26.76
CA LYS A 232 -6.06 18.43 28.07
C LYS A 232 -5.40 19.71 28.58
N ARG A 233 -4.72 20.47 27.72
CA ARG A 233 -4.14 21.78 28.11
C ARG A 233 -5.20 22.77 28.58
N VAL A 234 -6.30 22.90 27.85
CA VAL A 234 -7.41 23.79 28.24
C VAL A 234 -8.07 23.32 29.55
N ALA A 235 -8.14 22.01 29.80
CA ALA A 235 -8.63 21.49 31.07
C ALA A 235 -7.69 21.78 32.25
N ASP A 236 -6.37 21.67 32.05
CA ASP A 236 -5.36 22.00 33.06
C ASP A 236 -5.30 23.51 33.37
N GLU A 237 -5.44 24.35 32.35
CA GLU A 237 -5.53 25.81 32.51
C GLU A 237 -6.80 26.21 33.28
N ARG A 238 -7.93 25.56 33.00
CA ARG A 238 -9.18 25.75 33.77
C ARG A 238 -9.07 25.24 35.21
N SER A 239 -8.26 24.21 35.46
CA SER A 239 -8.01 23.69 36.81
C SER A 239 -7.09 24.60 37.64
N HIS A 240 -6.19 25.37 37.01
CA HIS A 240 -5.25 26.24 37.71
C HIS A 240 -5.76 27.68 37.97
N GLY A 241 -6.88 28.09 37.37
CA GLY A 241 -7.46 29.44 37.52
C GLY A 241 -8.29 29.70 38.79
N GLY A 242 -8.33 28.76 39.74
CA GLY A 242 -9.31 28.75 40.84
C GLY A 242 -8.80 29.14 42.23
N LYS A 243 -7.90 30.13 42.40
CA LYS A 243 -7.64 30.73 43.73
C LYS A 243 -8.49 31.98 43.92
N ARG A 244 -9.70 31.80 44.43
CA ARG A 244 -10.52 32.88 44.99
C ARG A 244 -9.79 33.50 46.20
N GLN A 245 -9.36 34.76 46.06
CA GLN A 245 -8.96 35.60 47.19
C GLN A 245 -10.17 35.77 48.11
N ARG A 246 -10.11 35.18 49.30
CA ARG A 246 -11.01 35.49 50.42
C ARG A 246 -10.46 36.77 51.07
N PHE A 247 -11.14 37.90 50.89
CA PHE A 247 -10.91 39.08 51.71
C PHE A 247 -11.64 38.89 53.05
N HIS A 248 -10.89 39.16 54.13
CA HIS A 248 -11.35 39.19 55.52
C HIS A 248 -12.01 40.53 55.83
#